data_AF-A0A4S4CEF8-F1
#
_entry.id   AF-A0A4S4CEF8-F1
#
_cell.length_a   1.000
_cell.length_b   1.000
_cell.length_c   1.000
_cell.angle_alpha   90.00
_cell.angle_beta   90.00
_cell.angle_gamma   90.00
#
_symmetry.space_group_name_H-M   'P 1'
#
loop_
_entity.id
_entity.type
_entity.pdbx_description
1 polymer ?
#
loop_
_entity_poly.entity_id
_entity_poly.type
_entity_poly.pdbx_seq_one_letter_code
_entity_poly.pdbx_strand_id
1 'polypeptide(L)'
;MAELDRVREALRASMTSWATLEVRGDQARVIPAPDVDALAAHLERLDPQWELAWACDSVQPPVVRARLTLHGTHREGLATAHTLHDAKLAALADAARTYGVAPAGEPAWVEYDPDDGANTTDLDAEAPLPADTAPRALPPEPPRDPQMEKARRHIEDLLEQLKVAGRGGDAARILMRGYGETLDESRAIYKELQALLKG
;
A
#
# COMPACT_ATOMS: atom_id res chain seq x y z
N MET A 1 -8.25 18.80 -15.40
CA MET A 1 -7.36 17.71 -14.94
C MET A 1 -7.32 17.67 -13.41
N ALA A 2 -6.90 18.75 -12.74
CA ALA A 2 -6.82 18.80 -11.26
C ALA A 2 -8.10 18.39 -10.50
N GLU A 3 -9.29 18.72 -11.02
CA GLU A 3 -10.57 18.35 -10.39
C GLU A 3 -10.84 16.85 -10.46
N LEU A 4 -10.64 16.23 -11.63
CA LEU A 4 -10.73 14.77 -11.80
C LEU A 4 -9.73 14.04 -10.91
N ASP A 5 -8.53 14.59 -10.74
CA ASP A 5 -7.51 14.01 -9.86
C ASP A 5 -7.92 14.07 -8.38
N ARG A 6 -8.60 15.14 -7.94
CA ARG A 6 -9.18 15.22 -6.59
C ARG A 6 -10.32 14.23 -6.38
N VAL A 7 -11.18 14.03 -7.38
CA VAL A 7 -12.25 13.01 -7.32
C VAL A 7 -11.65 11.61 -7.21
N ARG A 8 -10.60 11.31 -7.98
CA ARG A 8 -9.88 10.03 -7.90
C ARG A 8 -9.27 9.83 -6.52
N GLU A 9 -8.71 10.88 -5.93
CA GLU A 9 -8.13 10.81 -4.60
C GLU A 9 -9.19 10.59 -3.51
N ALA A 10 -10.34 11.27 -3.59
CA ALA A 10 -11.48 11.03 -2.72
C ALA A 10 -11.96 9.56 -2.80
N LEU A 11 -12.15 9.05 -4.01
CA LEU A 11 -12.57 7.66 -4.25
C LEU A 11 -11.55 6.65 -3.74
N ARG A 12 -10.25 6.94 -3.86
CA ARG A 12 -9.19 6.07 -3.33
C ARG A 12 -9.14 6.11 -1.81
N ALA A 13 -9.21 7.30 -1.22
CA ALA A 13 -9.19 7.50 0.22
C ALA A 13 -10.39 6.85 0.93
N SER A 14 -11.52 6.71 0.22
CA SER A 14 -12.70 6.04 0.76
C SER A 14 -12.66 4.51 0.63
N MET A 15 -11.65 3.88 0.02
CA MET A 15 -11.56 2.41 -0.15
C MET A 15 -11.22 1.70 1.18
N THR A 16 -12.07 1.87 2.17
CA THR A 16 -11.88 1.38 3.55
C THR A 16 -12.98 0.39 3.95
N SER A 17 -13.72 -0.13 2.98
CA SER A 17 -14.75 -1.15 3.16
C SER A 17 -14.52 -2.32 2.20
N TRP A 18 -15.25 -3.40 2.42
CA TRP A 18 -15.12 -4.63 1.65
C TRP A 18 -16.49 -5.13 1.19
N ALA A 19 -16.59 -5.49 -0.08
CA ALA A 19 -17.80 -6.08 -0.65
C ALA A 19 -17.63 -7.59 -0.82
N THR A 20 -18.54 -8.39 -0.26
CA THR A 20 -18.55 -9.85 -0.43
C THR A 20 -19.25 -10.24 -1.74
N LEU A 21 -18.47 -10.68 -2.72
CA LEU A 21 -18.96 -11.04 -4.05
C LEU A 21 -19.64 -12.40 -4.06
N GLU A 22 -19.03 -13.39 -3.41
CA GLU A 22 -19.54 -14.76 -3.34
C GLU A 22 -19.10 -15.44 -2.05
N VAL A 23 -19.91 -16.37 -1.57
CA VAL A 23 -19.60 -17.21 -0.40
C VAL A 23 -19.61 -18.68 -0.84
N ARG A 24 -18.60 -19.43 -0.39
CA ARG A 24 -18.41 -20.86 -0.67
C ARG A 24 -18.00 -21.56 0.62
N GLY A 25 -18.96 -22.16 1.32
CA GLY A 25 -18.70 -22.80 2.60
C GLY A 25 -18.29 -21.76 3.66
N ASP A 26 -17.11 -21.95 4.23
CA ASP A 26 -16.46 -21.11 5.23
C ASP A 26 -15.57 -20.01 4.62
N GLN A 27 -15.70 -19.76 3.30
CA GLN A 27 -14.91 -18.75 2.60
C GLN A 27 -15.78 -17.73 1.88
N ALA A 28 -15.39 -16.47 1.96
CA ALA A 28 -15.96 -15.36 1.21
C ALA A 28 -14.93 -14.79 0.26
N ARG A 29 -15.35 -14.45 -0.95
CA ARG A 29 -14.55 -13.69 -1.89
C ARG A 29 -14.90 -12.22 -1.79
N VAL A 30 -13.91 -11.40 -1.45
CA VAL A 30 -14.10 -9.98 -1.18
C VAL A 30 -13.32 -9.10 -2.15
N ILE A 31 -13.79 -7.88 -2.36
CA ILE A 31 -13.05 -6.81 -3.03
C ILE A 31 -13.06 -5.53 -2.19
N PRO A 32 -12.01 -4.70 -2.27
CA PRO A 32 -12.06 -3.36 -1.70
C PRO A 32 -13.17 -2.55 -2.35
N ALA A 33 -13.92 -1.82 -1.53
CA ALA A 33 -15.01 -0.97 -1.95
C ALA A 33 -15.00 0.36 -1.18
N PRO A 34 -15.54 1.44 -1.77
CA PRO A 34 -15.70 2.69 -1.05
C PRO A 34 -16.65 2.51 0.14
N ASP A 35 -16.20 2.92 1.31
CA ASP A 35 -17.10 3.26 2.41
C ASP A 35 -17.93 4.48 2.01
N VAL A 36 -19.25 4.34 2.10
CA VAL A 36 -20.19 5.34 1.56
C VAL A 36 -20.13 6.64 2.35
N ASP A 37 -19.97 6.56 3.67
CA ASP A 37 -19.95 7.73 4.55
C ASP A 37 -18.63 8.48 4.45
N ALA A 38 -17.50 7.76 4.41
CA ALA A 38 -16.19 8.33 4.15
C ALA A 38 -16.17 9.02 2.77
N LEU A 39 -16.68 8.35 1.72
CA LEU A 39 -16.78 8.93 0.39
C LEU A 39 -17.62 10.21 0.41
N ALA A 40 -18.81 10.18 1.01
CA ALA A 40 -19.68 11.34 1.12
C ALA A 40 -18.98 12.54 1.76
N ALA A 41 -18.22 12.33 2.84
CA ALA A 41 -17.45 13.38 3.51
C ALA A 41 -16.32 13.98 2.64
N HIS A 42 -15.75 13.18 1.73
CA HIS A 42 -14.82 13.70 0.73
C HIS A 42 -15.53 14.47 -0.38
N LEU A 43 -16.65 13.95 -0.91
CA LEU A 43 -17.37 14.54 -2.03
C LEU A 43 -18.06 15.86 -1.65
N GLU A 44 -18.61 15.99 -0.45
CA GLU A 44 -19.27 17.22 0.02
C GLU A 44 -18.34 18.45 -0.04
N ARG A 45 -17.04 18.23 0.19
CA ARG A 45 -16.01 19.29 0.11
C ARG A 45 -15.57 19.59 -1.32
N LEU A 46 -15.74 18.65 -2.23
CA LEU A 46 -15.32 18.77 -3.63
C LEU A 46 -16.43 19.36 -4.50
N ASP A 47 -17.65 18.85 -4.34
CA ASP A 47 -18.84 19.24 -5.08
C ASP A 47 -20.08 19.18 -4.17
N PRO A 48 -20.58 20.30 -3.64
CA PRO A 48 -21.79 20.31 -2.82
C PRO A 48 -23.06 19.87 -3.56
N GLN A 49 -23.02 19.72 -4.89
CA GLN A 49 -24.13 19.25 -5.72
C GLN A 49 -24.00 17.77 -6.10
N TRP A 50 -23.07 17.05 -5.47
CA TRP A 50 -22.89 15.63 -5.73
C TRP A 50 -24.17 14.82 -5.46
N GLU A 51 -24.36 13.74 -6.21
CA GLU A 51 -25.50 12.83 -6.02
C GLU A 51 -25.02 11.38 -6.15
N LEU A 52 -25.52 10.51 -5.28
CA LEU A 52 -25.37 9.07 -5.41
C LEU A 52 -26.75 8.41 -5.45
N ALA A 53 -27.10 7.87 -6.62
CA ALA A 53 -28.36 7.17 -6.84
C ALA A 53 -28.14 5.66 -6.98
N TRP A 54 -29.10 4.89 -6.48
CA TRP A 54 -29.08 3.43 -6.53
C TRP A 54 -30.27 2.91 -7.33
N ALA A 55 -30.04 1.90 -8.16
CA ALA A 55 -31.10 1.10 -8.75
C ALA A 55 -30.84 -0.38 -8.45
N CYS A 56 -31.90 -1.13 -8.17
CA CYS A 56 -31.83 -2.58 -7.98
C CYS A 56 -32.54 -3.23 -9.16
N ASP A 57 -31.77 -3.90 -10.01
CA ASP A 57 -32.27 -4.57 -11.22
C ASP A 57 -32.81 -5.96 -10.88
N SER A 58 -32.27 -6.59 -9.84
CA SER A 58 -32.77 -7.86 -9.30
C SER A 58 -32.39 -7.98 -7.82
N VAL A 59 -33.26 -8.60 -7.02
CA VAL A 59 -32.99 -8.92 -5.62
C VAL A 59 -32.47 -10.35 -5.43
N GLN A 60 -32.63 -11.23 -6.42
CA GLN A 60 -32.16 -12.62 -6.37
C GLN A 60 -31.81 -13.16 -7.78
N PRO A 61 -30.52 -13.31 -8.14
CA PRO A 61 -29.37 -12.81 -7.37
C PRO A 61 -29.43 -11.27 -7.26
N PRO A 62 -28.85 -10.68 -6.20
CA PRO A 62 -28.75 -9.22 -6.07
C PRO A 62 -27.96 -8.63 -7.23
N VAL A 63 -28.56 -7.68 -7.95
CA VAL A 63 -27.94 -6.88 -9.01
C VAL A 63 -28.26 -5.42 -8.75
N VAL A 64 -27.23 -4.61 -8.56
CA VAL A 64 -27.35 -3.19 -8.19
C VAL A 64 -26.55 -2.33 -9.14
N ARG A 65 -27.13 -1.19 -9.53
CA ARG A 65 -26.46 -0.09 -10.23
C ARG A 65 -26.24 1.06 -9.27
N ALA A 66 -25.02 1.58 -9.24
CA ALA A 66 -24.65 2.81 -8.56
C ALA A 66 -24.42 3.90 -9.60
N ARG A 67 -25.07 5.05 -9.47
CA ARG A 67 -24.83 6.23 -10.31
C ARG A 67 -24.27 7.35 -9.45
N LEU A 68 -23.03 7.74 -9.72
CA LEU A 68 -22.35 8.85 -9.07
C LEU A 68 -22.37 10.06 -10.02
N THR A 69 -22.97 11.16 -9.57
CA THR A 69 -22.98 12.44 -10.27
C THR A 69 -22.05 13.41 -9.55
N LEU A 70 -21.07 13.95 -10.29
CA LEU A 70 -20.11 14.95 -9.81
C LEU A 70 -19.89 15.99 -10.90
N HIS A 71 -19.98 17.27 -10.55
CA HIS A 71 -19.84 18.43 -11.42
C HIS A 71 -20.69 18.30 -12.70
N GLY A 72 -21.92 17.80 -12.55
CA GLY A 72 -22.87 17.56 -13.65
C GLY A 72 -22.57 16.36 -14.55
N THR A 73 -21.49 15.61 -14.29
CA THR A 73 -21.17 14.36 -15.00
C THR A 73 -21.64 13.16 -14.20
N HIS A 74 -22.38 12.26 -14.82
CA HIS A 74 -22.77 10.99 -14.20
C HIS A 74 -21.88 9.85 -14.71
N ARG A 75 -21.48 8.97 -13.81
CA ARG A 75 -20.88 7.67 -14.14
C ARG A 75 -21.55 6.58 -13.34
N GLU A 76 -21.62 5.40 -13.94
CA GLU A 76 -22.36 4.28 -13.38
C GLU A 76 -21.48 3.05 -13.25
N GLY A 77 -21.75 2.26 -12.22
CA GLY A 77 -21.21 0.92 -12.04
C GLY A 77 -22.34 -0.07 -11.82
N LEU A 78 -22.15 -1.32 -12.25
CA LEU A 78 -23.14 -2.39 -12.13
C LEU A 78 -22.46 -3.61 -11.52
N ALA A 79 -23.02 -4.16 -10.45
CA ALA A 79 -22.45 -5.34 -9.81
C ALA A 79 -23.50 -6.30 -9.28
N THR A 80 -23.05 -7.55 -9.13
CA THR A 80 -23.74 -8.63 -8.45
C THR A 80 -22.91 -9.06 -7.25
N ALA A 81 -23.55 -9.45 -6.15
CA ALA A 81 -22.83 -9.86 -4.95
C ALA A 81 -23.65 -10.81 -4.07
N HIS A 82 -23.06 -11.24 -2.94
CA HIS A 82 -23.69 -12.19 -2.02
C HIS A 82 -24.96 -11.64 -1.39
N THR A 83 -24.92 -10.39 -0.92
CA THR A 83 -26.09 -9.67 -0.39
C THR A 83 -26.41 -8.41 -1.20
N LEU A 84 -27.59 -7.83 -0.98
CA LEU A 84 -27.95 -6.54 -1.57
C LEU A 84 -27.02 -5.40 -1.11
N HIS A 85 -26.53 -5.46 0.14
CA HIS A 85 -25.59 -4.49 0.67
C HIS A 85 -24.24 -4.61 -0.04
N ASP A 86 -23.70 -5.83 -0.16
CA ASP A 86 -22.46 -6.08 -0.90
C ASP A 86 -22.58 -5.65 -2.36
N ALA A 87 -23.76 -5.84 -2.98
CA ALA A 87 -23.97 -5.46 -4.37
C ALA A 87 -23.92 -3.94 -4.54
N LYS A 88 -24.38 -3.16 -3.56
CA LYS A 88 -24.22 -1.70 -3.54
C LYS A 88 -22.74 -1.31 -3.46
N LEU A 89 -22.00 -1.90 -2.52
CA LEU A 89 -20.56 -1.62 -2.36
C LEU A 89 -19.77 -2.00 -3.62
N ALA A 90 -20.02 -3.17 -4.18
CA ALA A 90 -19.39 -3.63 -5.41
C ALA A 90 -19.75 -2.76 -6.62
N ALA A 91 -21.00 -2.30 -6.74
CA ALA A 91 -21.42 -1.40 -7.82
C ALA A 91 -20.77 -0.02 -7.70
N LEU A 92 -20.56 0.46 -6.48
CA LEU A 92 -19.83 1.70 -6.23
C LEU A 92 -18.33 1.55 -6.52
N ALA A 93 -17.72 0.42 -6.15
CA ALA A 93 -16.36 0.09 -6.53
C ALA A 93 -16.20 0.02 -8.07
N ASP A 94 -17.20 -0.52 -8.77
CA ASP A 94 -17.23 -0.53 -10.23
C ASP A 94 -17.38 0.88 -10.83
N ALA A 95 -18.25 1.71 -10.25
CA ALA A 95 -18.37 3.12 -10.64
C ALA A 95 -17.04 3.87 -10.45
N ALA A 96 -16.28 3.59 -9.39
CA ALA A 96 -14.95 4.19 -9.16
C ALA A 96 -13.95 3.84 -10.28
N ARG A 97 -14.02 2.63 -10.85
CA ARG A 97 -13.18 2.22 -11.99
C ARG A 97 -13.40 3.11 -13.20
N THR A 98 -14.62 3.58 -13.42
CA THR A 98 -14.92 4.50 -14.54
C THR A 98 -14.24 5.86 -14.40
N TYR A 99 -13.83 6.25 -13.18
CA TYR A 99 -12.99 7.43 -12.92
C TYR A 99 -11.49 7.13 -13.04
N GLY A 100 -11.10 5.88 -13.28
CA GLY A 100 -9.71 5.41 -13.30
C GLY A 100 -9.17 5.01 -11.93
N VAL A 101 -10.05 4.77 -10.95
CA VAL A 101 -9.66 4.26 -9.62
C VAL A 101 -9.94 2.76 -9.60
N ALA A 102 -8.87 1.97 -9.71
CA ALA A 102 -8.96 0.54 -9.47
C ALA A 102 -8.79 0.25 -7.97
N PRO A 103 -9.53 -0.73 -7.40
CA PRO A 103 -9.25 -1.22 -6.07
C PRO A 103 -7.79 -1.72 -5.99
N ALA A 104 -7.15 -1.51 -4.83
CA ALA A 104 -5.80 -2.00 -4.62
C ALA A 104 -5.83 -3.52 -4.47
N GLY A 105 -5.32 -4.24 -5.47
CA GLY A 105 -5.22 -5.71 -5.44
C GLY A 105 -6.33 -6.44 -6.20
N GLU A 106 -6.17 -7.76 -6.29
CA GLU A 106 -7.15 -8.68 -6.86
C GLU A 106 -8.17 -9.10 -5.80
N PRO A 107 -9.36 -9.62 -6.19
CA PRO A 107 -10.31 -10.17 -5.24
C PRO A 107 -9.65 -11.26 -4.36
N ALA A 108 -9.79 -11.13 -3.04
CA ALA A 108 -9.19 -12.05 -2.08
C ALA A 108 -10.23 -13.03 -1.52
N TRP A 109 -9.80 -14.23 -1.17
CA TRP A 109 -10.60 -15.17 -0.39
C TRP A 109 -10.24 -15.03 1.08
N VAL A 110 -11.25 -14.88 1.92
CA VAL A 110 -11.12 -14.76 3.37
C VAL A 110 -12.04 -15.73 4.07
N GLU A 111 -11.79 -15.97 5.36
CA GLU A 111 -12.70 -16.71 6.22
C GLU A 111 -14.05 -16.02 6.30
N TYR A 112 -15.12 -16.80 6.28
CA TYR A 112 -16.49 -16.33 6.36
C TYR A 112 -17.25 -17.08 7.44
N ASP A 113 -17.82 -16.31 8.36
CA ASP A 113 -18.78 -16.78 9.34
C ASP A 113 -20.17 -16.18 8.99
N PRO A 114 -21.28 -16.95 9.05
CA PRO A 114 -22.60 -16.43 8.74
C PRO A 114 -23.11 -15.33 9.71
N ASP A 115 -22.65 -15.34 10.95
CA ASP A 115 -23.05 -14.38 11.99
C ASP A 115 -22.15 -13.14 11.97
N ASP A 116 -20.83 -13.31 11.77
CA ASP A 116 -19.86 -12.21 11.78
C ASP A 116 -19.52 -11.64 10.38
N GLY A 117 -19.81 -12.39 9.31
CA GLY A 117 -19.49 -12.03 7.92
C GLY A 117 -18.07 -12.39 7.48
N ALA A 118 -17.57 -11.71 6.45
CA ALA A 118 -16.24 -11.93 5.90
C ALA A 118 -15.15 -11.30 6.79
N ASN A 119 -14.19 -12.09 7.26
CA ASN A 119 -13.09 -11.61 8.10
C ASN A 119 -12.02 -10.90 7.25
N THR A 120 -12.00 -9.57 7.29
CA THR A 120 -11.11 -8.72 6.47
C THR A 120 -9.96 -8.11 7.26
N THR A 121 -9.82 -8.47 8.55
CA THR A 121 -8.83 -7.91 9.48
C THR A 121 -7.39 -8.00 8.96
N ASP A 122 -7.01 -9.15 8.39
CA ASP A 122 -5.66 -9.36 7.87
C ASP A 122 -5.40 -8.58 6.56
N LEU A 123 -6.46 -8.27 5.79
CA LEU A 123 -6.35 -7.49 4.55
C LEU A 123 -6.18 -5.99 4.85
N ASP A 124 -6.85 -5.48 5.89
CA ASP A 124 -6.70 -4.09 6.33
C ASP A 124 -5.31 -3.82 6.92
N ALA A 125 -4.68 -4.82 7.53
CA ALA A 125 -3.30 -4.74 8.04
C ALA A 125 -2.24 -4.66 6.93
N GLU A 126 -2.57 -5.13 5.72
CA GLU A 126 -1.71 -5.11 4.53
C GLU A 126 -1.96 -3.90 3.62
N ALA A 127 -2.97 -3.06 3.91
CA ALA A 127 -3.21 -1.81 3.23
C ALA A 127 -2.07 -0.82 3.53
N PRO A 128 -1.18 -0.51 2.56
CA PRO A 128 -0.09 0.41 2.83
C PRO A 128 -0.68 1.79 3.09
N LEU A 129 -0.33 2.39 4.24
CA LEU A 129 -0.35 3.85 4.38
C LEU A 129 0.30 4.45 3.11
N PRO A 130 -0.18 5.58 2.56
CA PRO A 130 0.43 6.20 1.39
C PRO A 130 1.82 6.69 1.77
N ALA A 131 2.80 5.79 1.68
CA ALA A 131 4.21 6.09 1.73
C ALA A 131 4.60 6.53 0.32
N ASP A 132 5.16 7.73 0.24
CA ASP A 132 5.88 8.23 -0.93
C ASP A 132 6.64 7.10 -1.64
N THR A 133 6.54 7.10 -2.97
CA THR A 133 7.22 6.21 -3.91
C THR A 133 8.57 5.69 -3.39
N ALA A 134 8.63 4.42 -2.99
CA ALA A 134 9.88 3.70 -2.75
C ALA A 134 9.97 2.49 -3.71
N PRO A 135 11.16 2.22 -4.30
CA PRO A 135 11.31 1.23 -5.36
C PRO A 135 11.24 -0.23 -4.85
N ARG A 136 10.63 -1.06 -5.71
CA ARG A 136 10.52 -2.52 -5.72
C ARG A 136 11.58 -3.29 -4.91
N ALA A 137 11.12 -4.17 -4.02
CA ALA A 137 11.96 -5.05 -3.20
C ALA A 137 12.72 -6.09 -4.03
N LEU A 138 14.00 -6.25 -3.66
CA LEU A 138 14.96 -7.25 -4.14
C LEU A 138 14.77 -8.60 -3.38
N PRO A 139 15.33 -9.72 -3.90
CA PRO A 139 15.23 -11.04 -3.28
C PRO A 139 15.85 -11.10 -1.86
N PRO A 140 15.49 -12.11 -1.02
CA PRO A 140 15.73 -12.09 0.42
C PRO A 140 17.21 -12.03 0.80
N GLU A 141 17.54 -11.14 1.75
CA GLU A 141 18.87 -11.02 2.35
C GLU A 141 19.27 -12.34 3.05
N PRO A 142 20.50 -12.84 2.85
CA PRO A 142 21.03 -13.98 3.60
C PRO A 142 21.24 -13.62 5.08
N PRO A 143 21.24 -14.62 5.99
CA PRO A 143 21.14 -14.41 7.43
C PRO A 143 22.29 -13.54 7.98
N ARG A 144 21.92 -12.52 8.75
CA ARG A 144 22.83 -11.54 9.37
C ARG A 144 23.67 -12.22 10.46
N ASP A 145 24.94 -12.47 10.16
CA ASP A 145 25.89 -13.09 11.07
C ASP A 145 26.35 -12.08 12.16
N PRO A 146 26.19 -12.36 13.47
CA PRO A 146 26.51 -11.42 14.56
C PRO A 146 28.00 -11.03 14.66
N GLN A 147 28.89 -11.74 13.97
CA GLN A 147 30.30 -11.35 13.86
C GLN A 147 30.53 -10.20 12.86
N MET A 148 29.67 -10.06 11.84
CA MET A 148 29.72 -8.95 10.87
C MET A 148 29.32 -7.62 11.52
N GLU A 149 28.34 -7.62 12.44
CA GLU A 149 27.96 -6.40 13.17
C GLU A 149 29.07 -5.87 14.07
N LYS A 150 29.82 -6.76 14.74
CA LYS A 150 30.99 -6.36 15.54
C LYS A 150 32.12 -5.78 14.69
N ALA A 151 32.32 -6.32 13.49
CA ALA A 151 33.31 -5.81 12.54
C ALA A 151 32.89 -4.43 11.99
N ARG A 152 31.61 -4.26 11.64
CA ARG A 152 31.05 -2.97 11.18
C ARG A 152 31.18 -1.88 12.22
N ARG A 153 30.85 -2.16 13.48
CA ARG A 153 31.05 -1.19 14.58
C ARG A 153 32.50 -0.76 14.75
N HIS A 154 33.46 -1.69 14.62
CA HIS A 154 34.88 -1.33 14.71
C HIS A 154 35.35 -0.45 13.54
N ILE A 155 34.77 -0.62 12.35
CA ILE A 155 35.05 0.24 11.20
C ILE A 155 34.45 1.63 11.44
N GLU A 156 33.22 1.71 11.95
CA GLU A 156 32.57 2.98 12.31
C GLU A 156 33.36 3.78 13.35
N ASP A 157 33.83 3.13 14.43
CA ASP A 157 34.66 3.77 15.45
C ASP A 157 35.97 4.34 14.88
N LEU A 158 36.60 3.64 13.93
CA LEU A 158 37.81 4.10 13.24
C LEU A 158 37.56 5.26 12.29
N LEU A 159 36.40 5.28 11.63
CA LEU A 159 35.98 6.38 10.76
C LEU A 159 35.70 7.65 11.55
N GLU A 160 35.07 7.52 12.72
CA GLU A 160 34.86 8.62 13.66
C GLU A 160 36.20 9.22 14.08
N GLN A 161 37.20 8.39 14.41
CA GLN A 161 38.55 8.84 14.75
C GLN A 161 39.28 9.51 13.58
N LEU A 162 39.19 8.96 12.36
CA LEU A 162 39.78 9.55 11.15
C LEU A 162 39.12 10.90 10.78
N LYS A 163 37.82 11.05 11.07
CA LYS A 163 37.08 12.30 10.88
C LYS A 163 37.54 13.37 11.86
N VAL A 164 37.74 13.02 13.13
CA VAL A 164 38.31 13.93 14.15
C VAL A 164 39.75 14.32 13.81
N ALA A 165 40.54 13.41 13.25
CA ALA A 165 41.90 13.67 12.77
C ALA A 165 41.96 14.49 11.45
N GLY A 166 40.82 14.93 10.90
CA GLY A 166 40.75 15.76 9.70
C GLY A 166 40.97 15.01 8.37
N ARG A 167 41.06 13.67 8.41
CA ARG A 167 41.27 12.79 7.24
C ARG A 167 40.02 12.00 6.83
N GLY A 168 38.85 12.42 7.31
CA GLY A 168 37.57 11.75 7.04
C GLY A 168 37.18 11.71 5.55
N GLY A 169 37.69 12.64 4.74
CA GLY A 169 37.41 12.67 3.29
C GLY A 169 38.02 11.50 2.52
N ASP A 170 39.24 11.08 2.86
CA ASP A 170 39.88 9.93 2.23
C ASP A 170 39.29 8.60 2.74
N ALA A 171 38.90 8.56 4.01
CA ALA A 171 38.20 7.42 4.60
C ALA A 171 36.82 7.18 3.94
N ALA A 172 36.04 8.25 3.70
CA ALA A 172 34.76 8.15 3.01
C ALA A 172 34.89 7.67 1.55
N ARG A 173 35.98 8.04 0.87
CA ARG A 173 36.25 7.58 -0.51
C ARG A 173 36.55 6.08 -0.58
N ILE A 174 37.13 5.50 0.46
CA ILE A 174 37.36 4.05 0.55
C ILE A 174 36.04 3.31 0.78
N LEU A 175 35.18 3.81 1.67
CA LEU A 175 33.86 3.21 1.91
C LEU A 175 32.91 3.29 0.71
N MET A 176 33.03 4.33 -0.11
CA MET A 176 32.26 4.45 -1.36
C MET A 176 32.55 3.33 -2.36
N ARG A 177 33.65 2.57 -2.19
CA ARG A 177 33.96 1.39 -3.01
C ARG A 177 33.29 0.11 -2.54
N GLY A 178 32.59 0.14 -1.40
CA GLY A 178 31.82 -0.98 -0.86
C GLY A 178 32.20 -1.29 0.59
N TYR A 179 31.20 -1.60 1.41
CA TYR A 179 31.37 -1.97 2.82
C TYR A 179 31.57 -3.49 2.92
N GLY A 180 32.69 -3.96 2.36
CA GLY A 180 33.14 -5.37 2.27
C GLY A 180 32.09 -6.39 2.68
N GLU A 181 31.32 -6.89 1.70
CA GLU A 181 30.19 -7.80 1.93
C GLU A 181 30.64 -9.16 2.46
N THR A 182 31.95 -9.41 2.49
CA THR A 182 32.59 -10.57 3.08
C THR A 182 33.61 -10.19 4.19
N LEU A 183 33.86 -11.12 5.12
CA LEU A 183 34.78 -10.91 6.25
C LEU A 183 36.23 -10.60 5.81
N ASP A 184 36.67 -11.14 4.67
CA ASP A 184 38.00 -10.86 4.12
C ASP A 184 38.09 -9.45 3.53
N GLU A 185 37.04 -8.96 2.88
CA GLU A 185 36.97 -7.56 2.41
C GLU A 185 36.90 -6.58 3.58
N SER A 186 36.12 -6.88 4.61
CA SER A 186 36.05 -6.07 5.84
C SER A 186 37.43 -5.96 6.53
N ARG A 187 38.23 -7.02 6.54
CA ARG A 187 39.61 -7.00 7.08
C ARG A 187 40.59 -6.22 6.21
N ALA A 188 40.42 -6.24 4.89
CA ALA A 188 41.23 -5.46 3.97
C ALA A 188 40.97 -3.96 4.16
N ILE A 189 39.70 -3.56 4.23
CA ILE A 189 39.27 -2.17 4.48
C ILE A 189 39.79 -1.68 5.85
N TYR A 190 39.71 -2.52 6.88
CA TYR A 190 40.26 -2.18 8.20
C TYR A 190 41.78 -1.89 8.16
N LYS A 191 42.56 -2.72 7.44
CA LYS A 191 44.01 -2.50 7.29
C LYS A 191 44.34 -1.23 6.52
N GLU A 192 43.57 -0.91 5.48
CA GLU A 192 43.74 0.33 4.70
C GLU A 192 43.42 1.58 5.53
N LEU A 193 42.33 1.54 6.30
CA LEU A 193 41.96 2.63 7.22
C LEU A 193 43.00 2.80 8.35
N GLN A 194 43.52 1.70 8.89
CA GLN A 194 44.55 1.74 9.92
C GLN A 194 45.90 2.27 9.39
N ALA A 195 46.25 1.98 8.13
CA ALA A 195 47.42 2.55 7.48
C ALA A 195 47.28 4.07 7.27
N LEU A 196 46.08 4.53 6.90
CA LEU A 196 45.74 5.96 6.77
C LEU A 196 45.76 6.74 8.09
N LEU A 197 45.50 6.06 9.21
CA LEU A 197 45.60 6.64 10.55
C LEU A 197 47.05 6.74 11.05
N LYS A 198 47.95 5.85 10.59
CA LYS A 198 49.36 5.80 11.01
C LYS A 198 50.34 6.59 10.12
N GLY A 199 49.98 6.89 8.87
CA GLY A 199 50.70 7.84 8.00
C GLY A 199 50.27 9.28 8.25
#